data_AF-L0A359-F1
#
_entry.id   AF-L0A359-F1
#
_cell.length_a   1.000
_cell.length_b   1.000
_cell.length_c   1.000
_cell.angle_alpha   90.00
_cell.angle_beta   90.00
_cell.angle_gamma   90.00
#
_symmetry.space_group_name_H-M   'P 1'
#
loop_
_entity.id
_entity.type
_entity.pdbx_description
1 polymer ?
#
loop_
_entity_poly.entity_id
_entity_poly.type
_entity_poly.pdbx_seq_one_letter_code
_entity_poly.pdbx_strand_id
1 'polypeptide(L)' 'MEYTEPQPASRALLDELGNVCLNYPLPPGHTISHATANELVRRGWAERNRDSHFIPTREGIRRYERAERMGDL' A
#
# COMPACT_ATOMS: atom_id res chain seq x y z
N MET A 1 5.79 -6.12 27.42
CA MET A 1 5.54 -6.28 25.98
C MET A 1 5.58 -4.87 25.41
N GLU A 2 6.70 -4.47 24.83
CA GLU A 2 6.77 -3.17 24.14
C GLU A 2 5.82 -3.23 22.95
N TYR A 3 4.76 -2.44 23.01
CA TYR A 3 3.93 -2.17 21.86
C TYR A 3 4.76 -1.24 20.97
N THR A 4 5.53 -1.81 20.05
CA THR A 4 6.12 -1.03 18.96
C THR A 4 4.95 -0.47 18.17
N GLU A 5 4.68 0.83 18.34
CA GLU A 5 3.75 1.53 17.48
C GLU A 5 4.16 1.26 16.03
N PRO A 6 3.22 0.96 15.12
CA PRO A 6 3.58 0.71 13.73
C PRO A 6 4.28 1.96 13.21
N GLN A 7 5.57 1.81 12.85
CA GLN A 7 6.37 2.91 12.31
C GLN A 7 5.56 3.65 11.25
N PRO A 8 5.57 5.01 11.27
CA PRO A 8 4.82 5.80 10.31
C PRO A 8 5.16 5.31 8.90
N ALA A 9 4.13 5.08 8.09
CA ALA A 9 4.32 4.72 6.69
C ALA A 9 5.19 5.82 6.05
N SER A 10 6.28 5.43 5.39
CA SER A 10 7.03 6.42 4.62
C SER A 10 6.13 6.99 3.53
N ARG A 11 6.38 8.25 3.13
CA ARG A 11 5.65 8.90 2.04
C ARG A 11 5.59 8.02 0.78
N ALA A 12 6.73 7.47 0.39
CA ALA A 12 6.84 6.55 -0.75
C ALA A 12 5.95 5.29 -0.64
N LEU A 13 5.69 4.80 0.58
CA LEU A 13 4.80 3.66 0.80
C LEU A 13 3.33 4.06 0.64
N LEU A 14 2.95 5.27 1.05
CA LEU A 14 1.62 5.81 0.85
C LEU A 14 1.36 6.14 -0.62
N ASP A 15 2.35 6.70 -1.32
CA ASP A 15 2.27 6.98 -2.75
C ASP A 15 2.06 5.67 -3.55
N GLU A 16 2.80 4.62 -3.20
CA GLU A 16 2.63 3.31 -3.81
C GLU A 16 1.26 2.70 -3.51
N LEU A 17 0.78 2.84 -2.27
CA LEU A 17 -0.56 2.40 -1.90
C LEU A 17 -1.62 3.15 -2.73
N GLY A 18 -1.44 4.46 -2.95
CA GLY A 18 -2.27 5.25 -3.84
C GLY A 18 -2.28 4.72 -5.27
N ASN A 19 -1.10 4.42 -5.83
CA ASN A 19 -1.00 3.81 -7.16
C ASN A 19 -1.77 2.50 -7.27
N VAL A 20 -1.63 1.62 -6.27
CA VAL A 20 -2.39 0.36 -6.20
C VAL A 20 -3.88 0.62 -6.05
N CYS A 21 -4.29 1.56 -5.19
CA CYS A 21 -5.70 1.92 -4.98
C CYS A 21 -6.38 2.54 -6.20
N LEU A 22 -5.65 3.28 -7.03
CA LEU A 22 -6.21 3.98 -8.19
C LEU A 22 -6.18 3.12 -9.48
N ASN A 23 -5.23 2.19 -9.58
CA ASN A 23 -4.96 1.44 -10.81
C ASN A 23 -5.12 -0.07 -10.65
N TYR A 24 -5.76 -0.56 -9.58
CA TYR A 24 -5.94 -2.00 -9.39
C TYR A 24 -6.82 -2.61 -10.50
N PRO A 25 -6.52 -3.84 -10.94
CA PRO A 25 -5.35 -4.65 -10.57
C PRO A 25 -4.04 -4.14 -11.21
N LEU A 26 -3.01 -3.86 -10.39
CA LEU A 26 -1.76 -3.24 -10.84
C LEU A 26 -0.69 -4.32 -11.13
N PRO A 27 -0.16 -4.42 -12.36
CA PRO A 27 0.85 -5.43 -12.69
C PRO A 27 2.19 -5.22 -11.96
N PRO A 28 2.96 -6.29 -11.70
CA PRO A 28 4.31 -6.17 -11.17
C PRO A 28 5.19 -5.35 -12.12
N GLY A 29 5.93 -4.38 -11.59
CA GLY A 29 6.81 -3.48 -12.36
C GLY A 29 6.20 -2.13 -12.72
N HIS A 30 4.90 -1.90 -12.51
CA HIS A 30 4.27 -0.58 -12.65
C HIS A 30 4.29 0.24 -11.34
N THR A 31 4.85 -0.33 -10.29
CA THR A 31 5.03 0.28 -8.95
C THR A 31 6.34 1.07 -8.90
N ILE A 32 6.42 2.14 -8.10
CA ILE A 32 7.64 2.92 -7.82
C ILE A 32 8.78 1.99 -7.38
N SER A 33 8.47 0.94 -6.59
CA SER A 33 9.41 -0.14 -6.30
C SER A 33 8.73 -1.46 -5.92
N HIS A 34 9.23 -2.57 -6.47
CA HIS A 34 8.84 -3.92 -6.05
C HIS A 34 9.03 -4.15 -4.53
N ALA A 35 10.04 -3.53 -3.92
CA ALA A 35 10.26 -3.63 -2.48
C ALA A 35 9.13 -2.97 -1.69
N THR A 36 8.68 -1.78 -2.13
CA THR A 36 7.57 -1.03 -1.53
C THR A 36 6.24 -1.75 -1.72
N ALA A 37 5.97 -2.28 -2.91
CA ALA A 37 4.76 -3.05 -3.18
C ALA A 37 4.70 -4.34 -2.35
N ASN A 38 5.84 -5.03 -2.18
CA ASN A 38 5.92 -6.19 -1.28
C ASN A 38 5.73 -5.80 0.19
N GLU A 39 6.18 -4.62 0.61
CA GLU A 39 5.93 -4.09 1.96
C GLU A 39 4.44 -3.81 2.20
N LEU A 40 3.70 -3.31 1.19
CA LEU A 40 2.24 -3.18 1.27
C LEU A 40 1.56 -4.53 1.52
N VAL A 41 2.03 -5.59 0.86
CA VAL A 41 1.52 -6.96 1.07
C VAL A 41 1.87 -7.46 2.46
N ARG A 42 3.11 -7.27 2.93
CA ARG A 42 3.53 -7.66 4.29
C ARG A 42 2.72 -6.97 5.38
N ARG A 43 2.32 -5.71 5.15
CA ARG A 43 1.48 -4.93 6.08
C ARG A 43 -0.01 -5.25 5.96
N GLY A 44 -0.41 -6.10 5.01
CA GLY A 44 -1.80 -6.45 4.75
C GLY A 44 -2.62 -5.31 4.12
N TRP A 45 -1.97 -4.32 3.51
CA TRP A 45 -2.63 -3.20 2.81
C TRP A 45 -2.89 -3.52 1.34
N ALA A 46 -2.14 -4.46 0.77
CA ALA A 46 -2.38 -5.02 -0.55
C ALA A 46 -2.30 -6.54 -0.51
N GLU A 47 -2.82 -7.19 -1.54
CA GLU A 47 -2.69 -8.61 -1.81
C GLU A 47 -2.31 -8.85 -3.27
N ARG A 48 -1.85 -10.06 -3.58
CA ARG A 48 -1.54 -10.48 -4.95
C ARG A 48 -2.61 -11.45 -5.44
N ASN A 49 -3.16 -11.19 -6.62
CA ASN A 49 -4.06 -12.13 -7.27
C ASN A 49 -3.27 -13.30 -7.92
N ARG A 50 -3.99 -14.20 -8.61
CA ARG A 50 -3.38 -15.35 -9.31
C ARG A 50 -2.38 -14.95 -10.39
N ASP A 51 -2.59 -13.80 -11.03
CA ASP A 51 -1.70 -13.22 -12.05
C ASP A 51 -0.60 -12.34 -11.45
N SER A 52 -0.36 -12.42 -10.14
CA SER A 52 0.67 -11.64 -9.44
C SER A 52 0.46 -10.12 -9.44
N HIS A 53 -0.72 -9.64 -9.82
CA HIS A 53 -1.11 -8.23 -9.76
C HIS A 53 -1.43 -7.80 -8.33
N PHE A 54 -1.06 -6.57 -7.98
CA PHE A 54 -1.38 -5.97 -6.71
C PHE A 54 -2.82 -5.45 -6.69
N ILE A 55 -3.55 -5.81 -5.65
CA ILE A 55 -4.92 -5.36 -5.37
C ILE A 55 -4.94 -4.80 -3.94
N PRO A 56 -5.52 -3.61 -3.70
CA PRO A 56 -5.59 -3.07 -2.35
C PRO A 56 -6.55 -3.91 -1.51
N THR A 57 -6.22 -4.12 -0.23
CA THR A 57 -7.16 -4.69 0.73
C THR A 57 -8.08 -3.60 1.29
N ARG A 58 -9.13 -4.00 2.01
CA ARG A 58 -9.99 -3.04 2.73
C ARG A 58 -9.21 -2.16 3.71
N GLU A 59 -8.17 -2.70 4.34
CA GLU A 59 -7.32 -1.94 5.24
C GLU A 59 -6.42 -0.97 4.47
N GLY A 60 -5.88 -1.38 3.31
CA GLY A 60 -5.13 -0.48 2.44
C GLY A 60 -5.97 0.71 1.96
N ILE A 61 -7.20 0.47 1.55
CA ILE A 61 -8.13 1.55 1.13
C ILE A 61 -8.34 2.55 2.28
N ARG A 62 -8.62 2.06 3.50
CA ARG A 62 -8.80 2.93 4.68
C ARG A 62 -7.56 3.76 5.02
N ARG A 63 -6.36 3.19 4.87
CA ARG A 63 -5.08 3.89 5.10
C ARG A 63 -4.89 4.99 4.07
N TYR A 64 -5.14 4.68 2.80
CA TYR A 64 -5.08 5.64 1.70
C TYR A 64 -6.07 6.80 1.90
N GLU A 65 -7.34 6.52 2.18
CA GLU A 65 -8.37 7.54 2.46
C GLU A 65 -8.00 8.44 3.66
N ARG A 66 -7.39 7.86 4.70
CA ARG A 66 -6.93 8.63 5.87
C ARG A 66 -5.77 9.55 5.51
N ALA A 67 -4.80 9.07 4.73
CA ALA A 67 -3.66 9.85 4.28
C ALA A 67 -4.09 11.01 3.35
N GLU A 68 -5.01 10.77 2.42
CA GLU A 68 -5.62 11.80 1.56
C GLU A 68 -6.30 12.91 2.39
N ARG A 69 -7.03 12.53 3.44
CA ARG A 69 -7.71 13.48 4.34
C ARG A 69 -6.77 14.31 5.20
N MET A 70 -5.57 13.81 5.47
CA MET A 70 -4.57 14.50 6.30
C MET A 70 -3.66 15.43 5.47
N GLY A 71 -3.76 15.40 4.13
CA GLY A 71 -2.85 16.15 3.25
C GLY A 71 -1.44 15.53 3.18
N ASP A 72 -1.30 14.27 3.63
CA ASP A 72 -0.09 13.46 3.52
C ASP A 72 0.02 12.76 2.15
N LEU A 73 -0.98 13.02 1.29
CA LEU A 73 -1.28 12.78 -0.15
C LEU A 73 -0.49 13.52 -1.22
#